data_AF-A0A392U4P3-F1
#
_entry.id   AF-A0A392U4P3-F1
#
_cell.length_a   1.000
_cell.length_b   1.000
_cell.length_c   1.000
_cell.angle_alpha   90.00
_cell.angle_beta   90.00
_cell.angle_gamma   90.00
#
_symmetry.space_group_name_H-M   'P 1'
#
loop_
_entity.id
_entity.type
_entity.pdbx_description
1 polymer ?
#
loop_
_entity_poly.entity_id
_entity_poly.type
_entity_poly.pdbx_seq_one_letter_code
_entity_poly.pdbx_strand_id
1 'polypeptide(L)'
;NCSSLQFSIKISEKLGEKNFHLWRQQVEPFINAHNLTDYVVCARAPPQFVDDEARRTGTVNPAFTQWCRHDQMLLSWLQSTLT
;
A
#
# COMPACT_ATOMS: atom_id res chain seq x y z
N ASN A 1 14.07 -8.68 11.55
CA ASN A 1 13.21 -7.64 12.15
C ASN A 1 12.16 -7.22 11.14
N CYS A 2 11.03 -7.93 11.12
CA CYS A 2 9.90 -7.63 10.24
C CYS A 2 9.04 -6.57 10.92
N SER A 3 9.25 -5.30 10.59
CA SER A 3 8.45 -4.20 11.12
C SER A 3 7.02 -4.38 10.61
N SER A 4 6.13 -4.89 11.46
CA SER A 4 4.70 -4.92 11.17
C SER A 4 4.23 -3.48 10.96
N LEU A 5 3.88 -3.11 9.73
CA LEU A 5 3.21 -1.85 9.45
C LEU A 5 1.89 -1.84 10.21
N GLN A 6 1.86 -1.17 11.35
CA GLN A 6 0.66 -1.03 12.16
C GLN A 6 0.01 0.29 11.79
N PHE A 7 -1.08 0.21 11.01
CA PHE A 7 -1.87 1.36 10.61
C PHE A 7 -2.72 1.85 11.80
N SER A 8 -2.08 2.53 12.76
CA SER A 8 -2.71 3.03 13.98
C SER A 8 -3.00 4.54 13.90
N ILE A 9 -3.34 5.05 12.72
CA ILE A 9 -3.85 6.42 12.60
C ILE A 9 -5.35 6.43 12.83
N LYS A 10 -5.77 7.31 13.74
CA LYS A 10 -7.16 7.72 13.87
C LYS A 10 -7.45 8.80 12.83
N ILE A 11 -8.24 8.45 11.83
CA ILE A 11 -8.83 9.41 10.90
C ILE A 11 -10.07 10.00 11.59
N SER A 12 -10.04 11.30 11.86
CA SER A 12 -11.16 12.02 12.45
C SER A 12 -12.29 12.25 11.46
N GLU A 13 -11.93 12.56 10.20
CA GLU A 13 -12.87 12.81 9.12
C GLU A 13 -12.62 11.82 7.97
N LYS A 14 -13.52 10.85 7.83
CA LYS A 14 -13.48 9.85 6.76
C LYS A 14 -13.81 10.49 5.41
N LEU A 15 -13.28 9.94 4.32
CA LEU A 15 -13.53 10.45 2.97
C LEU A 15 -15.01 10.36 2.63
N GLY A 16 -15.57 11.49 2.25
CA GLY A 16 -16.88 11.64 1.64
C GLY A 16 -16.79 12.61 0.46
N GLU A 17 -17.93 12.90 -0.17
CA GLU A 17 -17.96 13.61 -1.46
C GLU A 17 -17.39 15.05 -1.42
N LYS A 18 -17.36 15.69 -0.25
CA LYS A 18 -17.04 17.12 -0.10
C LYS A 18 -15.80 17.42 0.73
N ASN A 19 -15.14 16.41 1.31
CA ASN A 19 -14.07 16.61 2.28
C ASN A 19 -12.71 16.03 1.84
N PHE A 20 -12.52 15.77 0.54
CA PHE A 20 -11.29 15.18 0.00
C PHE A 20 -10.01 15.88 0.49
N HIS A 21 -9.98 17.22 0.52
CA HIS A 21 -8.80 17.95 0.98
C HIS A 21 -8.48 17.71 2.46
N LEU A 22 -9.50 17.69 3.32
CA LEU A 22 -9.35 17.47 4.75
C LEU A 22 -8.98 16.01 5.06
N TRP A 23 -9.60 15.07 4.34
CA TRP A 23 -9.22 13.66 4.39
C TRP A 23 -7.76 13.48 3.96
N ARG A 24 -7.36 14.04 2.81
CA ARG A 24 -5.99 13.92 2.28
C ARG A 24 -4.94 14.44 3.27
N GLN A 25 -5.20 15.57 3.94
CA GLN A 25 -4.29 16.10 4.96
C GLN A 25 -4.01 15.13 6.13
N GLN A 26 -4.96 14.24 6.45
CA GLN A 26 -4.77 13.23 7.50
C GLN A 26 -4.03 11.99 7.00
N VAL A 27 -4.23 11.62 5.73
CA VAL A 27 -3.78 10.35 5.14
C VAL A 27 -2.38 10.49 4.52
N GLU A 28 -2.09 11.63 3.91
CA GLU A 28 -0.85 11.92 3.17
C GLU A 28 0.41 11.88 4.05
N PRO A 29 0.46 12.46 5.27
CA PRO A 29 1.63 12.35 6.14
C PRO A 29 1.98 10.90 6.50
N PHE A 30 0.96 10.05 6.64
CA PHE A 30 1.14 8.64 6.95
C PHE A 30 1.69 7.85 5.77
N ILE A 31 1.13 8.07 4.58
CA ILE A 31 1.63 7.48 3.34
C ILE A 31 3.10 7.84 3.15
N ASN A 32 3.46 9.10 3.37
CA ASN A 32 4.84 9.58 3.25
C ASN A 32 5.76 8.98 4.33
N ALA A 33 5.34 8.94 5.60
CA ALA A 33 6.13 8.39 6.70
C ALA A 33 6.46 6.90 6.53
N HIS A 34 5.58 6.15 5.86
CA HIS A 34 5.74 4.72 5.61
C HIS A 34 6.34 4.39 4.23
N ASN A 35 6.80 5.40 3.46
CA ASN A 35 7.29 5.24 2.09
C ASN A 35 6.28 4.50 1.18
N LEU A 36 4.99 4.75 1.40
CA LEU A 36 3.90 4.14 0.63
C LEU A 36 3.50 4.98 -0.59
N THR A 37 4.12 6.15 -0.77
CA THR A 37 3.83 7.07 -1.89
C THR A 37 4.00 6.39 -3.25
N ASP A 38 4.99 5.51 -3.37
CA ASP A 38 5.24 4.72 -4.58
C ASP A 38 4.08 3.78 -4.94
N TYR A 39 3.25 3.36 -3.97
CA TYR A 39 2.09 2.52 -4.23
C TYR A 39 0.88 3.31 -4.73
N VAL A 40 0.83 4.63 -4.45
CA VAL A 40 -0.34 5.48 -4.76
C VAL A 40 -0.13 6.31 -6.02
N VAL A 41 1.08 6.85 -6.22
CA VAL A 41 1.35 7.83 -7.29
C VAL A 41 1.95 7.16 -8.52
N CYS A 42 2.91 6.26 -8.34
CA CYS A 42 3.62 5.61 -9.44
C CYS A 42 3.95 4.16 -9.08
N ALA A 43 2.89 3.35 -9.02
CA ALA A 43 2.96 1.93 -8.68
C ALA A 43 3.90 1.18 -9.62
N ARG A 44 5.11 0.88 -9.14
CA ARG A 44 6.10 0.05 -9.83
C ARG A 44 6.17 -1.31 -9.14
N ALA A 45 5.26 -2.20 -9.53
CA ALA A 45 5.29 -3.58 -9.07
C ALA A 45 6.52 -4.29 -9.68
N PRO A 46 7.28 -5.06 -8.89
CA PRO A 46 8.35 -5.91 -9.43
C PRO A 46 7.73 -7.05 -10.26
N PRO A 47 8.50 -7.69 -11.15
CA PRO A 47 7.99 -8.81 -11.94
C PRO A 47 7.66 -10.00 -11.04
N GLN A 48 6.55 -10.69 -11.37
CA GLN A 48 6.08 -11.88 -10.64
C GLN A 48 7.11 -13.01 -10.64
N PHE A 49 7.88 -13.14 -11.71
CA PHE A 49 8.96 -14.11 -11.85
C PHE A 49 10.26 -13.37 -12.16
N VAL A 50 11.37 -13.78 -11.54
CA VAL A 50 12.68 -13.13 -11.74
C VAL A 50 13.31 -13.49 -13.09
N ASP A 51 13.00 -14.67 -13.62
CA ASP A 51 13.45 -15.18 -14.90
C ASP A 51 12.48 -16.24 -15.46
N ASP A 52 12.79 -16.76 -16.65
CA ASP A 52 11.99 -17.80 -17.32
C ASP A 52 12.01 -19.15 -16.60
N GLU A 53 13.05 -19.45 -15.82
CA GLU A 53 13.16 -20.72 -15.11
C GLU A 53 12.30 -20.73 -13.85
N ALA A 54 12.29 -19.62 -13.12
CA ALA A 54 11.37 -19.34 -12.03
C ALA A 54 9.92 -19.40 -12.52
N ARG A 55 9.64 -18.90 -13.74
CA ARG A 55 8.32 -19.02 -14.35
C ARG A 55 7.91 -20.47 -14.64
N ARG A 56 8.84 -21.32 -15.11
CA ARG A 56 8.58 -22.74 -15.39
C ARG A 56 8.37 -23.56 -14.11
N THR A 57 9.15 -23.28 -13.08
CA THR A 57 9.08 -23.96 -11.79
C THR A 57 7.98 -23.41 -10.88
N GLY A 58 7.33 -22.30 -11.26
CA GLY A 58 6.31 -21.63 -10.45
C GLY A 58 6.87 -20.85 -9.26
N THR A 59 8.17 -20.57 -9.24
CA THR A 59 8.83 -19.85 -8.15
C THR A 59 8.56 -18.35 -8.26
N VAL A 60 7.70 -17.83 -7.39
CA VAL A 60 7.35 -16.40 -7.38
C VAL A 60 8.46 -15.57 -6.75
N ASN A 61 8.73 -14.41 -7.34
CA ASN A 61 9.65 -13.41 -6.82
C ASN A 61 9.20 -12.95 -5.41
N PRO A 62 10.02 -13.15 -4.36
CA PRO A 62 9.68 -12.69 -3.01
C PRO A 62 9.38 -11.18 -2.94
N ALA A 63 10.04 -10.37 -3.78
CA ALA A 63 9.78 -8.93 -3.86
C ALA A 63 8.37 -8.62 -4.39
N PHE A 64 7.85 -9.44 -5.32
CA PHE A 64 6.46 -9.32 -5.80
C PHE A 64 5.45 -9.66 -4.72
N THR A 65 5.66 -10.76 -4.02
CA THR A 65 4.81 -11.13 -2.88
C THR A 65 4.83 -10.07 -1.78
N GLN A 66 6.00 -9.50 -1.48
CA GLN A 66 6.12 -8.42 -0.51
C GLN A 66 5.39 -7.16 -0.98
N TRP A 67 5.56 -6.76 -2.23
CA TRP A 67 4.88 -5.61 -2.82
C TRP A 67 3.36 -5.78 -2.76
N CYS A 68 2.82 -6.93 -3.20
CA CYS A 68 1.39 -7.21 -3.13
C CYS A 68 0.86 -7.15 -1.70
N ARG A 69 1.61 -7.64 -0.72
CA ARG A 69 1.20 -7.55 0.69
C ARG A 69 1.09 -6.10 1.16
N HIS A 70 2.05 -5.24 0.79
CA HIS A 70 2.03 -3.83 1.17
C HIS A 70 0.88 -3.08 0.49
N ASP A 71 0.66 -3.36 -0.80
CA ASP A 71 -0.46 -2.83 -1.58
C ASP A 71 -1.81 -3.19 -0.94
N GLN A 72 -2.05 -4.47 -0.64
CA GLN A 72 -3.30 -4.91 -0.03
C GLN A 72 -3.51 -4.37 1.38
N MET A 73 -2.43 -4.19 2.14
CA MET A 73 -2.49 -3.56 3.46
C MET A 73 -2.86 -2.07 3.36
N LEU A 74 -2.24 -1.34 2.42
CA LEU A 74 -2.57 0.06 2.15
C LEU A 74 -4.02 0.21 1.68
N LEU A 75 -4.47 -0.65 0.76
CA LEU A 75 -5.85 -0.67 0.27
C LEU A 75 -6.84 -0.92 1.41
N SER A 76 -6.59 -1.93 2.24
CA SER A 76 -7.44 -2.25 3.40
C SER A 76 -7.53 -1.08 4.37
N TRP A 77 -6.41 -0.39 4.61
CA TRP A 77 -6.40 0.80 5.44
C TRP A 77 -7.18 1.96 4.80
N LEU A 78 -6.94 2.28 3.53
CA LEU A 78 -7.65 3.35 2.82
C LEU A 78 -9.17 3.11 2.84
N GLN A 79 -9.63 1.87 2.64
CA GLN A 79 -11.03 1.49 2.75
C GLN A 79 -11.61 1.79 4.14
N SER A 80 -10.85 1.59 5.21
CA SER A 80 -11.31 1.92 6.57
C SER A 80 -11.55 3.42 6.79
N THR A 81 -10.92 4.26 5.95
CA THR A 81 -11.03 5.72 5.97
C THR A 81 -12.17 6.27 5.12
N LEU A 82 -12.97 5.43 4.46
CA LEU A 82 -14.10 5.85 3.63
C LEU A 82 -15.41 5.87 4.43
N THR A 83 -16.35 6.73 4.00
CA THR A 83 -17.70 6.86 4.57
C THR A 83 -18.73 6.13 3.73
#